data_AF-A0A4E0RC51-F1
#
_entry.id   AF-A0A4E0RC51-F1
#
_cell.length_a   1.000
_cell.length_b   1.000
_cell.length_c   1.000
_cell.angle_alpha   90.00
_cell.angle_beta   90.00
_cell.angle_gamma   90.00
#
_symmetry.space_group_name_H-M   'P 1'
#
loop_
_entity.id
_entity.type
_entity.pdbx_description
1 polymer ?
#
loop_
_entity_poly.entity_id
_entity_poly.type
_entity_poly.pdbx_seq_one_letter_code
_entity_poly.pdbx_strand_id
1 'polypeptide(L)'
;MLQFSLIQSRCAGAGSALEKENFDLKLELAHVKFDSERRELGLRIDTLSKDNEALTKDNEALRMELDSAKAHIQKLESKTASVAHKIKKAGTNSKSSKISSQQIKAKALVLRESGHTYQQIAEQLFKEGYKTKNGKPFSSGQISNWLKS
;
A
#
# COMPACT_ATOMS: atom_id res chain seq x y z
N MET A 1 -1.43 -9.43 101.66
CA MET A 1 -1.09 -8.28 100.78
C MET A 1 0.04 -8.53 99.78
N LEU A 2 0.90 -9.56 99.93
CA LEU A 2 2.03 -9.77 99.00
C LEU A 2 1.67 -10.34 97.61
N GLN A 3 0.51 -10.98 97.43
CA GLN A 3 0.15 -11.57 96.14
C GLN A 3 -0.34 -10.57 95.08
N PHE A 4 -0.90 -9.42 95.47
CA PHE A 4 -1.38 -8.41 94.50
C PHE A 4 -0.23 -7.65 93.83
N SER A 5 0.89 -7.44 94.54
CA SER A 5 2.09 -6.79 94.01
C SER A 5 2.81 -7.64 92.95
N LEU A 6 2.81 -8.97 93.10
CA LEU A 6 3.46 -9.88 92.14
C LEU A 6 2.70 -9.97 90.80
N ILE A 7 1.38 -9.81 90.83
CA ILE A 7 0.52 -9.88 89.64
C ILE A 7 0.66 -8.60 88.80
N GLN A 8 0.67 -7.41 89.43
CA GLN A 8 0.88 -6.14 88.72
C GLN A 8 2.27 -6.04 88.07
N SER A 9 3.32 -6.57 88.71
CA SER A 9 4.68 -6.58 88.14
C SER A 9 4.82 -7.53 86.94
N ARG A 10 4.09 -8.66 86.92
CA ARG A 10 4.06 -9.58 85.77
C ARG A 10 3.28 -9.04 84.56
N CYS A 11 2.23 -8.26 84.79
CA CYS A 11 1.43 -7.67 83.70
C CYS A 11 2.17 -6.54 82.94
N ALA A 12 3.06 -5.80 83.62
CA ALA A 12 3.80 -4.69 82.99
C ALA A 12 4.85 -5.18 81.97
N GLY A 13 5.50 -6.34 82.21
CA GLY A 13 6.49 -6.90 81.29
C GLY A 13 5.89 -7.65 80.08
N ALA A 14 4.69 -8.21 80.24
CA ALA A 14 4.01 -8.93 79.16
C ALA A 14 3.53 -7.99 78.03
N GLY A 15 3.08 -6.78 78.38
CA GLY A 15 2.70 -5.76 77.38
C GLY A 15 3.87 -5.33 76.49
N SER A 16 5.02 -5.04 77.09
CA SER A 16 6.22 -4.64 76.32
C SER A 16 6.79 -5.75 75.43
N ALA A 17 6.62 -7.03 75.83
CA ALA A 17 7.07 -8.16 75.03
C ALA A 17 6.17 -8.34 73.78
N LEU A 18 4.86 -8.24 73.95
CA LEU A 18 3.89 -8.31 72.84
C LEU A 18 4.03 -7.13 71.88
N GLU A 19 4.31 -5.93 72.38
CA GLU A 19 4.57 -4.75 71.53
C GLU A 19 5.81 -4.92 70.67
N LYS A 20 6.90 -5.48 71.24
CA LYS A 20 8.11 -5.79 70.49
C LYS A 20 7.86 -6.85 69.43
N GLU A 21 7.19 -7.95 69.78
CA GLU A 21 6.85 -9.01 68.82
C GLU A 21 5.97 -8.48 67.68
N ASN A 22 4.99 -7.61 67.98
CA ASN A 22 4.16 -6.97 66.97
C ASN A 22 4.98 -6.06 66.04
N PHE A 23 5.95 -5.32 66.58
CA PHE A 23 6.87 -4.53 65.77
C PHE A 23 7.74 -5.41 64.86
N ASP A 24 8.31 -6.48 65.41
CA ASP A 24 9.15 -7.43 64.66
C ASP A 24 8.34 -8.10 63.52
N LEU A 25 7.11 -8.54 63.80
CA LEU A 25 6.20 -9.10 62.80
C LEU A 25 5.81 -8.08 61.71
N LYS A 26 5.59 -6.82 62.07
CA LYS A 26 5.34 -5.75 61.08
C LYS A 26 6.54 -5.53 60.17
N LEU A 27 7.74 -5.58 60.73
CA LEU A 27 8.98 -5.43 59.97
C LEU A 27 9.18 -6.62 59.03
N GLU A 28 8.97 -7.84 59.52
CA GLU A 28 9.05 -9.05 58.70
C GLU A 28 8.02 -9.03 57.56
N LEU A 29 6.76 -8.65 57.87
CA LEU A 29 5.73 -8.51 56.85
C LEU A 29 6.10 -7.46 55.79
N ALA A 30 6.73 -6.35 56.20
CA ALA A 30 7.20 -5.33 55.27
C ALA A 30 8.30 -5.86 54.35
N HIS A 31 9.26 -6.63 54.88
CA HIS A 31 10.30 -7.29 54.06
C HIS A 31 9.70 -8.28 53.07
N VAL A 32 8.77 -9.13 53.51
CA VAL A 32 8.10 -10.10 52.63
C VAL A 32 7.34 -9.40 51.50
N LYS A 33 6.63 -8.31 51.80
CA LYS A 33 5.95 -7.50 50.78
C LYS A 33 6.92 -6.92 49.77
N PHE A 34 7.99 -6.28 50.25
CA PHE A 34 9.02 -5.70 49.39
C PHE A 34 9.69 -6.75 48.49
N ASP A 35 10.03 -7.92 49.04
CA ASP A 35 10.63 -9.01 48.27
C ASP A 35 9.66 -9.58 47.21
N SER A 36 8.37 -9.64 47.52
CA SER A 36 7.33 -10.06 46.57
C SER A 36 7.21 -9.06 45.42
N GLU A 37 7.11 -7.77 45.71
CA GLU A 37 7.04 -6.70 44.70
C GLU A 37 8.32 -6.65 43.84
N ARG A 38 9.49 -6.80 44.47
CA ARG A 38 10.77 -6.86 43.75
C ARG A 38 10.81 -8.03 42.77
N ARG A 39 10.30 -9.20 43.18
CA ARG A 39 10.23 -10.39 42.31
C ARG A 39 9.27 -10.16 41.14
N GLU A 40 8.09 -9.59 41.40
CA GLU A 40 7.11 -9.27 40.37
C GLU A 40 7.66 -8.28 39.34
N LEU A 41 8.29 -7.20 39.81
CA LEU A 41 8.96 -6.24 38.95
C LEU A 41 10.08 -6.87 38.12
N GLY A 42 10.86 -7.78 38.71
CA GLY A 42 11.88 -8.55 38.00
C GLY A 42 11.29 -9.35 36.83
N LEU A 43 10.21 -10.10 37.08
CA LEU A 43 9.52 -10.86 36.03
C LEU A 43 8.93 -9.95 34.95
N ARG A 44 8.42 -8.77 35.33
CA ARG A 44 7.89 -7.80 34.38
C ARG A 44 8.99 -7.21 33.49
N ILE A 45 10.16 -6.89 34.07
CA ILE A 45 11.34 -6.41 33.33
C ILE A 45 11.79 -7.47 32.33
N ASP A 46 11.92 -8.73 32.74
CA ASP A 46 12.35 -9.82 31.85
C ASP A 46 11.37 -10.02 30.68
N THR A 47 10.07 -9.90 30.95
CA THR A 47 9.03 -9.99 29.90
C THR A 47 9.16 -8.84 28.92
N LEU A 48 9.24 -7.60 29.42
CA LEU A 48 9.40 -6.42 28.57
C LEU A 48 10.70 -6.44 27.76
N SER A 49 11.78 -6.99 28.32
CA SER A 49 13.05 -7.17 27.61
C SER A 49 12.87 -8.11 26.41
N LYS A 50 12.22 -9.27 26.62
CA LYS A 50 11.94 -10.23 25.55
C LYS A 50 11.04 -9.63 24.47
N ASP A 51 10.01 -8.89 24.87
CA ASP A 51 9.10 -8.23 23.93
C ASP A 51 9.85 -7.16 23.10
N ASN A 52 10.73 -6.37 23.72
CA ASN A 52 11.56 -5.40 23.01
C ASN A 52 12.54 -6.05 22.02
N GLU A 53 13.15 -7.18 22.39
CA GLU A 53 14.00 -7.95 21.48
C GLU A 53 13.22 -8.49 20.28
N ALA A 54 12.00 -8.99 20.50
CA ALA A 54 11.12 -9.45 19.43
C ALA A 54 10.73 -8.29 18.48
N LEU A 55 10.29 -7.15 19.04
CA LEU A 55 9.97 -5.95 18.27
C LEU A 55 11.17 -5.42 17.48
N THR A 56 12.38 -5.53 18.02
CA THR A 56 13.60 -5.14 17.31
C THR A 56 13.82 -6.00 16.07
N LYS A 57 13.66 -7.33 16.20
CA LYS A 57 13.77 -8.27 15.07
C LYS A 57 12.71 -8.01 14.01
N ASP A 58 11.46 -7.77 14.41
CA ASP A 58 10.37 -7.46 13.48
C ASP A 58 10.62 -6.16 12.71
N ASN A 59 11.14 -5.13 13.39
CA ASN A 59 11.52 -3.88 12.73
C ASN A 59 12.68 -4.06 11.74
N GLU A 60 13.65 -4.92 12.03
CA GLU A 60 14.72 -5.27 11.09
C GLU A 60 14.17 -6.00 9.84
N ALA A 61 13.25 -6.96 10.03
CA ALA A 61 12.60 -7.65 8.92
C ALA A 61 11.82 -6.68 8.01
N LEU A 62 11.01 -5.79 8.61
CA LEU A 62 10.25 -4.78 7.87
C LEU A 62 11.16 -3.80 7.11
N ARG A 63 12.32 -3.44 7.68
CA ARG A 63 13.33 -2.62 6.98
C ARG A 63 13.87 -3.34 5.74
N MET A 64 14.19 -4.63 5.84
CA MET A 64 14.64 -5.43 4.69
C MET A 64 13.57 -5.53 3.60
N GLU A 65 12.31 -5.74 3.97
CA GLU A 65 11.19 -5.74 3.01
C GLU A 65 11.02 -4.38 2.32
N LEU A 66 11.15 -3.28 3.07
CA LEU A 66 11.05 -1.93 2.54
C LEU A 66 12.16 -1.66 1.51
N ASP A 67 13.40 -2.06 1.80
CA ASP A 67 14.53 -1.85 0.88
C ASP A 67 14.41 -2.71 -0.39
N SER A 68 13.90 -3.95 -0.24
CA SER A 68 13.56 -4.80 -1.38
C SER A 68 12.46 -4.17 -2.26
N ALA A 69 11.40 -3.64 -1.65
CA ALA A 69 10.31 -2.98 -2.36
C ALA A 69 10.80 -1.72 -3.11
N LYS A 70 11.66 -0.90 -2.47
CA LYS A 70 12.30 0.26 -3.11
C LYS A 70 13.12 -0.14 -4.33
N ALA A 71 13.92 -1.21 -4.24
CA ALA A 71 14.69 -1.72 -5.37
C ALA A 71 13.79 -2.17 -6.53
N HIS A 72 12.65 -2.81 -6.22
CA HIS A 72 11.68 -3.19 -7.24
C HIS A 72 11.04 -1.97 -7.92
N ILE A 73 10.68 -0.94 -7.17
CA ILE A 73 10.14 0.32 -7.71
C ILE A 73 11.14 0.97 -8.66
N GLN A 74 12.41 1.12 -8.26
CA GLN A 74 13.46 1.69 -9.10
C GLN A 74 13.65 0.91 -10.42
N LYS A 75 13.53 -0.42 -10.37
CA LYS A 75 13.55 -1.29 -11.56
C LYS A 75 12.35 -1.06 -12.47
N LEU A 76 11.17 -0.80 -11.91
CA LEU A 76 9.99 -0.46 -12.70
C LEU A 76 10.12 0.92 -13.34
N GLU A 77 10.62 1.92 -12.61
CA GLU A 77 10.86 3.27 -13.12
C GLU A 77 11.84 3.29 -14.30
N SER A 78 12.93 2.53 -14.22
CA SER A 78 13.86 2.41 -15.35
C SER A 78 13.23 1.74 -16.58
N LYS A 79 12.36 0.73 -16.37
CA LYS A 79 11.60 0.09 -17.45
C LYS A 79 10.57 1.03 -18.07
N THR A 80 9.82 1.78 -17.28
CA THR A 80 8.81 2.73 -17.79
C THR A 80 9.48 3.86 -18.58
N ALA A 81 10.63 4.37 -18.11
CA ALA A 81 11.43 5.33 -18.86
C ALA A 81 11.89 4.78 -20.22
N SER A 82 12.36 3.53 -20.27
CA SER A 82 12.75 2.85 -21.52
C SER A 82 11.57 2.69 -22.49
N VAL A 83 10.40 2.25 -21.99
CA VAL A 83 9.18 2.10 -22.80
C VAL A 83 8.71 3.45 -23.33
N ALA A 84 8.70 4.49 -22.50
CA ALA A 84 8.34 5.85 -22.92
C ALA A 84 9.25 6.36 -24.05
N HIS A 85 10.56 6.07 -23.98
CA HIS A 85 11.50 6.40 -25.04
C HIS A 85 11.20 5.64 -26.35
N LYS A 86 10.89 4.33 -26.27
CA LYS A 86 10.47 3.52 -27.43
C LYS A 86 9.18 4.04 -28.06
N ILE A 87 8.19 4.45 -27.25
CA ILE A 87 6.93 5.03 -27.73
C ILE A 87 7.20 6.36 -28.46
N LYS A 88 8.03 7.25 -27.91
CA LYS A 88 8.40 8.51 -28.60
C LYS A 88 9.07 8.26 -29.95
N LYS A 89 9.97 7.28 -30.02
CA LYS A 89 10.64 6.88 -31.29
C LYS A 89 9.67 6.23 -32.28
N ALA A 90 8.66 5.51 -31.80
CA ALA A 90 7.60 4.94 -32.64
C ALA A 90 6.62 6.01 -33.16
N GLY A 91 6.27 6.99 -32.33
CA GLY A 91 5.38 8.11 -32.68
C GLY A 91 5.98 9.11 -33.66
N THR A 92 7.31 9.22 -33.76
CA THR A 92 7.96 10.06 -34.78
C THR A 92 8.11 9.35 -36.14
N ASN A 93 7.92 8.03 -36.19
CA ASN A 93 7.93 7.24 -37.43
C ASN A 93 6.52 7.02 -38.03
N SER A 94 5.46 7.52 -37.40
CA SER A 94 4.16 7.65 -38.05
C SER A 94 4.20 8.84 -39.01
N LYS A 95 4.91 8.68 -40.14
CA LYS A 95 4.44 9.28 -41.38
C LYS A 95 2.98 8.88 -41.48
N SER A 96 2.09 9.87 -41.39
CA SER A 96 0.67 9.78 -41.70
C SER A 96 0.40 8.54 -42.55
N SER A 97 -0.36 7.57 -42.02
CA SER A 97 -0.92 6.50 -42.85
C SER A 97 -1.77 7.19 -43.90
N LYS A 98 -1.13 7.62 -45.00
CA LYS A 98 -1.79 8.00 -46.23
C LYS A 98 -2.41 6.69 -46.66
N ILE A 99 -3.64 6.44 -46.20
CA ILE A 99 -4.52 5.50 -46.86
C ILE A 99 -4.38 5.87 -48.34
N SER A 100 -3.83 4.94 -49.11
CA SER A 100 -3.50 5.20 -50.50
C SER A 100 -4.79 5.68 -51.17
N SER A 101 -4.73 6.74 -51.96
CA SER A 101 -5.88 7.20 -52.73
C SER A 101 -6.49 6.07 -53.57
N GLN A 102 -5.71 5.03 -53.90
CA GLN A 102 -6.17 3.82 -54.56
C GLN A 102 -7.07 2.93 -53.68
N GLN A 103 -6.80 2.82 -52.36
CA GLN A 103 -7.64 2.02 -51.45
C GLN A 103 -9.04 2.63 -51.30
N ILE A 104 -9.11 3.97 -51.20
CA ILE A 104 -10.37 4.70 -51.12
C ILE A 104 -11.18 4.51 -52.41
N LYS A 105 -10.51 4.58 -53.58
CA LYS A 105 -11.13 4.35 -54.88
C LYS A 105 -11.63 2.91 -55.05
N ALA A 106 -10.82 1.91 -54.69
CA ALA A 106 -11.20 0.51 -54.77
C ALA A 106 -12.43 0.21 -53.91
N LYS A 107 -12.48 0.77 -52.69
CA LYS A 107 -13.65 0.62 -51.82
C LYS A 107 -14.89 1.32 -52.38
N ALA A 108 -14.73 2.53 -52.94
CA ALA A 108 -15.82 3.24 -53.60
C ALA A 108 -16.40 2.44 -54.79
N LEU A 109 -15.56 1.71 -55.53
CA LEU A 109 -15.98 0.85 -56.65
C LEU A 109 -16.85 -0.32 -56.18
N VAL A 110 -16.42 -1.04 -55.14
CA VAL A 110 -17.20 -2.16 -54.55
C VAL A 110 -18.56 -1.69 -54.04
N LEU A 111 -18.60 -0.52 -53.37
CA LEU A 111 -19.86 0.07 -52.92
C LEU A 111 -20.75 0.48 -54.11
N ARG A 112 -20.15 0.88 -55.23
CA ARG A 112 -20.91 1.21 -56.44
C ARG A 112 -21.50 -0.03 -57.11
N GLU A 113 -20.74 -1.12 -57.19
CA GLU A 113 -21.19 -2.41 -57.75
C GLU A 113 -22.33 -3.03 -56.93
N SER A 114 -22.36 -2.78 -55.62
CA SER A 114 -23.47 -3.16 -54.73
C SER A 114 -24.71 -2.25 -54.82
N GLY A 115 -24.74 -1.30 -55.77
CA GLY A 115 -25.92 -0.48 -56.06
C GLY A 115 -26.03 0.82 -55.24
N HIS A 116 -25.02 1.19 -54.45
CA HIS A 116 -25.08 2.43 -53.67
C HIS A 116 -25.01 3.67 -54.56
N THR A 117 -25.75 4.71 -54.17
CA THR A 117 -25.66 6.05 -54.76
C THR A 117 -24.38 6.76 -54.30
N TYR A 118 -23.88 7.74 -55.06
CA TYR A 118 -22.64 8.45 -54.70
C TYR A 118 -22.70 9.14 -53.33
N GLN A 119 -23.88 9.55 -52.88
CA GLN A 119 -24.07 10.12 -51.54
C GLN A 119 -23.92 9.05 -50.46
N GLN A 120 -24.54 7.89 -50.62
CA GLN A 120 -24.42 6.77 -49.68
C GLN A 120 -22.99 6.24 -49.61
N ILE A 121 -22.27 6.19 -50.73
CA ILE A 121 -20.85 5.81 -50.75
C ILE A 121 -20.02 6.80 -49.90
N ALA A 122 -20.29 8.10 -50.01
CA ALA A 122 -19.56 9.11 -49.24
C ALA A 122 -19.81 8.97 -47.72
N GLU A 123 -21.05 8.73 -47.32
CA GLU A 123 -21.40 8.49 -45.93
C GLU A 123 -20.78 7.20 -45.39
N GLN A 124 -20.81 6.13 -46.18
CA GLN A 124 -20.23 4.84 -45.79
C GLN A 124 -18.71 4.92 -45.64
N LEU A 125 -18.02 5.56 -46.59
CA LEU A 125 -16.59 5.81 -46.49
C LEU A 125 -16.25 6.67 -45.27
N PHE A 126 -17.08 7.67 -44.96
CA PHE A 126 -16.87 8.51 -43.78
C PHE A 126 -17.07 7.74 -42.47
N LYS A 127 -18.09 6.88 -42.38
CA LYS A 127 -18.32 5.98 -41.23
C LYS A 127 -17.13 5.04 -41.00
N GLU A 128 -16.52 4.56 -42.08
CA GLU A 128 -15.32 3.72 -42.04
C GLU A 128 -14.02 4.51 -41.75
N GLY A 129 -14.11 5.83 -41.56
CA GLY A 129 -12.99 6.69 -41.18
C GLY A 129 -12.24 7.34 -42.33
N TYR A 130 -12.66 7.10 -43.59
CA TYR A 130 -12.10 7.78 -44.76
C TYR A 130 -12.66 9.21 -44.87
N LYS A 131 -11.80 10.20 -44.67
CA LYS A 131 -12.18 11.61 -44.65
C LYS A 131 -11.22 12.48 -45.42
N THR A 132 -11.68 13.67 -45.82
CA THR A 132 -10.84 14.69 -46.43
C THR A 132 -9.79 15.21 -45.44
N LYS A 133 -8.79 15.95 -45.94
CA LYS A 133 -7.76 16.59 -45.08
C LYS A 133 -8.35 17.46 -43.96
N ASN A 134 -9.54 18.02 -44.19
CA ASN A 134 -10.26 18.87 -43.25
C ASN A 134 -11.24 18.10 -42.35
N GLY A 135 -11.19 16.77 -42.36
CA GLY A 135 -12.04 15.92 -41.54
C GLY A 135 -13.51 15.82 -41.99
N LYS A 136 -13.86 16.37 -43.15
CA LYS A 136 -15.22 16.31 -43.72
C LYS A 136 -15.41 15.06 -44.60
N PRO A 137 -16.65 14.55 -44.76
CA PRO A 137 -16.97 13.51 -45.74
C PRO A 137 -16.63 13.98 -47.17
N PHE A 138 -16.41 13.02 -48.07
CA PHE A 138 -16.20 13.30 -49.49
C PHE A 138 -17.49 13.81 -50.13
N SER A 139 -17.39 14.70 -51.12
CA SER A 139 -18.57 15.10 -51.88
C SER A 139 -18.97 14.02 -52.87
N SER A 140 -20.27 13.92 -53.18
CA SER A 140 -20.79 13.00 -54.21
C SER A 140 -20.14 13.24 -55.58
N GLY A 141 -19.85 14.50 -55.92
CA GLY A 141 -19.11 14.87 -57.13
C GLY A 141 -17.68 14.33 -57.14
N GLN A 142 -16.98 14.37 -56.00
CA GLN A 142 -15.63 13.81 -55.89
C GLN A 142 -15.63 12.29 -56.10
N ILE A 143 -16.62 11.58 -55.56
CA ILE A 143 -16.78 10.13 -55.77
C ILE A 143 -17.15 9.82 -57.22
N SER A 144 -18.06 10.57 -57.82
CA SER A 144 -18.40 10.45 -59.24
C SER A 144 -17.15 10.57 -60.12
N ASN A 145 -16.28 11.55 -59.85
CA ASN A 145 -15.06 11.74 -60.63
C ASN A 145 -14.08 10.56 -60.48
N TRP A 146 -14.00 9.96 -59.30
CA TRP A 146 -13.14 8.79 -59.07
C TRP A 146 -13.58 7.53 -59.81
N LEU A 147 -14.89 7.36 -60.04
CA LEU A 147 -15.46 6.18 -60.66
C LEU A 147 -15.67 6.34 -62.18
N LYS A 148 -15.48 7.55 -62.70
CA LYS A 148 -15.56 7.88 -64.13
C LYS A 148 -14.19 8.00 -64.82
N SER A 149 -13.13 8.20 -64.03
CA SER A 149 -11.73 8.19 -64.50
C SER A 149 -11.19 6.77 -64.55
#